data_AF-A0A349BTT2-F1
#
_entry.id   AF-A0A349BTT2-F1
#
_cell.length_a   1.000
_cell.length_b   1.000
_cell.length_c   1.000
_cell.angle_alpha   90.00
_cell.angle_beta   90.00
_cell.angle_gamma   90.00
#
_symmetry.space_group_name_H-M   'P 1'
#
loop_
_entity.id
_entity.type
_entity.pdbx_description
1 polymer ?
#
loop_
_entity_poly.entity_id
_entity_poly.type
_entity_poly.pdbx_seq_one_letter_code
_entity_poly.pdbx_strand_id
1 'polypeptide(L)'
;MKYFYFVFLCFLVSGGIHAQRLYDSLYFEMPIKEAQLFLRENSKKLKNIELGKGTSYAFRKSSLVDHNSKLESINIWSKTNLTLKQASDYLVKTRAYFESKDYKMVYAQENWSNPSMVKKNLPCIRFVDPDKTTVVEMDPRGQGSVYNIFVTYYNYNWFLKKARGEE
;
A
#
# COMPACT_ATOMS: atom_id res chain seq x y z
N MET A 1 -13.13 -17.69 -57.57
CA MET A 1 -12.52 -16.58 -56.82
C MET A 1 -13.63 -15.75 -56.15
N LYS A 2 -13.69 -15.76 -54.81
CA LYS A 2 -13.87 -14.58 -53.95
C LYS A 2 -14.04 -15.06 -52.49
N TYR A 3 -12.88 -15.30 -51.89
CA TYR A 3 -12.50 -15.08 -50.49
C TYR A 3 -13.65 -15.01 -49.46
N PHE A 4 -13.83 -16.04 -48.62
CA PHE A 4 -13.22 -16.08 -47.27
C PHE A 4 -13.32 -14.75 -46.52
N TYR A 5 -14.50 -14.48 -45.94
CA TYR A 5 -14.68 -13.52 -44.85
C TYR A 5 -15.35 -14.21 -43.66
N PHE A 6 -14.81 -15.38 -43.30
CA PHE A 6 -14.84 -15.83 -41.93
C PHE A 6 -13.50 -15.41 -41.33
N VAL A 7 -13.51 -14.91 -40.10
CA VAL A 7 -12.38 -14.54 -39.21
C VAL A 7 -12.29 -13.02 -38.93
N PHE A 8 -12.22 -12.75 -37.61
CA PHE A 8 -11.73 -11.54 -36.93
C PHE A 8 -12.73 -10.41 -36.66
N LEU A 9 -13.62 -10.60 -35.67
CA LEU A 9 -13.96 -9.50 -34.74
C LEU A 9 -14.59 -9.94 -33.39
N CYS A 10 -14.03 -10.96 -32.71
CA CYS A 10 -14.37 -11.24 -31.30
C CYS A 10 -13.18 -11.09 -30.34
N PHE A 11 -12.07 -10.54 -30.82
CA PHE A 11 -10.99 -10.06 -29.96
C PHE A 11 -11.06 -8.54 -29.91
N LEU A 12 -10.91 -7.96 -28.71
CA LEU A 12 -10.75 -6.53 -28.40
C LEU A 12 -11.94 -5.80 -27.75
N VAL A 13 -12.72 -6.49 -26.91
CA VAL A 13 -13.13 -5.86 -25.64
C VAL A 13 -12.82 -6.80 -24.48
N SER A 14 -11.59 -7.31 -24.44
CA SER A 14 -10.97 -7.49 -23.13
C SER A 14 -10.64 -6.09 -22.63
N GLY A 15 -11.65 -5.40 -22.08
CA GLY A 15 -11.40 -4.33 -21.12
C GLY A 15 -10.69 -5.00 -19.97
N GLY A 16 -9.38 -5.20 -20.12
CA GLY A 16 -8.56 -5.84 -19.13
C GLY A 16 -8.71 -4.99 -17.89
N ILE A 17 -9.45 -5.49 -16.91
CA ILE A 17 -9.29 -5.05 -15.53
C ILE A 17 -7.83 -5.39 -15.24
N HIS A 18 -6.94 -4.45 -15.56
CA HIS A 18 -5.55 -4.55 -15.19
C HIS A 18 -5.58 -4.60 -13.68
N ALA A 19 -5.34 -5.80 -13.14
CA ALA A 19 -5.16 -6.05 -11.73
C ALA A 19 -4.24 -4.95 -11.19
N GLN A 20 -4.82 -4.02 -10.43
CA GLN A 20 -4.07 -2.88 -9.93
C GLN A 20 -3.23 -3.37 -8.77
N ARG A 21 -1.92 -3.43 -9.03
CA ARG A 21 -0.91 -3.85 -8.07
C ARG A 21 -1.00 -2.99 -6.82
N LEU A 22 -0.91 -3.62 -5.65
CA LEU A 22 -0.77 -2.94 -4.35
C LEU A 22 0.68 -2.98 -3.87
N TYR A 23 1.34 -4.15 -3.98
CA TYR A 23 2.73 -4.33 -3.59
C TYR A 23 3.32 -5.58 -4.26
N ASP A 24 4.42 -5.44 -4.99
CA ASP A 24 5.09 -6.56 -5.69
C ASP A 24 4.08 -7.35 -6.58
N SER A 25 3.86 -8.64 -6.36
CA SER A 25 2.85 -9.42 -7.09
C SER A 25 1.44 -9.40 -6.46
N LEU A 26 1.24 -8.71 -5.34
CA LEU A 26 -0.07 -8.59 -4.69
C LEU A 26 -0.88 -7.49 -5.35
N TYR A 27 -2.15 -7.77 -5.67
CA TYR A 27 -3.04 -6.86 -6.37
C TYR A 27 -4.44 -6.84 -5.77
N PHE A 28 -5.15 -5.73 -6.00
CA PHE A 28 -6.50 -5.53 -5.49
C PHE A 28 -7.48 -6.59 -6.00
N GLU A 29 -8.37 -7.04 -5.14
CA GLU A 29 -9.34 -8.11 -5.38
C GLU A 29 -8.76 -9.50 -5.68
N MET A 30 -7.45 -9.73 -5.55
CA MET A 30 -6.90 -11.07 -5.66
C MET A 30 -7.51 -12.01 -4.61
N PRO A 31 -7.73 -13.31 -4.90
CA PRO A 31 -8.22 -14.24 -3.90
C PRO A 31 -7.30 -14.26 -2.67
N ILE A 32 -7.86 -14.13 -1.47
CA ILE A 32 -7.07 -13.97 -0.25
C ILE A 32 -6.15 -15.18 0.00
N LYS A 33 -6.56 -16.38 -0.43
CA LYS A 33 -5.75 -17.60 -0.35
C LYS A 33 -4.49 -17.51 -1.20
N GLU A 34 -4.56 -16.90 -2.38
CA GLU A 34 -3.39 -16.66 -3.24
C GLU A 34 -2.45 -15.63 -2.61
N ALA A 35 -3.00 -14.56 -2.03
CA ALA A 35 -2.20 -13.56 -1.31
C ALA A 35 -1.46 -14.18 -0.12
N GLN A 36 -2.13 -15.04 0.66
CA GLN A 36 -1.54 -15.78 1.78
C GLN A 36 -0.46 -16.77 1.32
N LEU A 37 -0.66 -17.45 0.18
CA LEU A 37 0.33 -18.31 -0.43
C LEU A 37 1.59 -17.52 -0.81
N PHE A 38 1.42 -16.39 -1.51
CA PHE A 38 2.51 -15.49 -1.88
C PHE A 38 3.30 -15.03 -0.64
N LEU A 39 2.63 -14.62 0.45
CA LEU A 39 3.31 -14.24 1.69
C LEU A 39 4.15 -15.37 2.28
N ARG A 40 3.64 -16.60 2.25
CA ARG A 40 4.33 -17.77 2.79
C ARG A 40 5.60 -18.07 1.99
N GLU A 41 5.48 -18.09 0.66
CA GLU A 41 6.58 -18.39 -0.26
C GLU A 41 7.67 -17.30 -0.22
N ASN A 42 7.28 -16.03 -0.02
CA ASN A 42 8.20 -14.89 -0.03
C ASN A 42 8.56 -14.36 1.38
N SER A 43 8.24 -15.13 2.43
CA SER A 43 8.35 -14.73 3.84
C SER A 43 9.72 -14.14 4.22
N LYS A 44 10.83 -14.66 3.68
CA LYS A 44 12.18 -14.15 3.99
C LYS A 44 12.37 -12.70 3.54
N LYS A 45 11.96 -12.38 2.31
CA LYS A 45 12.02 -11.03 1.72
C LYS A 45 11.03 -10.11 2.43
N LEU A 46 9.79 -10.57 2.58
CA LEU A 46 8.70 -9.74 3.09
C LEU A 46 8.78 -9.43 4.59
N LYS A 47 9.60 -10.14 5.36
CA LYS A 47 9.88 -9.83 6.77
C LYS A 47 11.03 -8.84 6.99
N ASN A 48 11.70 -8.40 5.91
CA ASN A 48 12.85 -7.51 5.96
C ASN A 48 12.75 -6.47 4.84
N ILE A 49 11.75 -5.60 4.92
CA ILE A 49 11.51 -4.55 3.94
C ILE A 49 12.16 -3.26 4.43
N GLU A 50 12.90 -2.61 3.54
CA GLU A 50 13.51 -1.31 3.80
C GLU A 50 12.80 -0.26 2.94
N LEU A 51 12.09 0.66 3.60
CA LEU A 51 11.46 1.82 2.98
C LEU A 51 12.29 3.06 3.36
N GLY A 52 13.52 3.10 2.89
CA GLY A 52 14.50 4.13 3.21
C GLY A 52 15.57 3.68 4.21
N LYS A 53 16.76 4.28 4.11
CA LYS A 53 17.98 3.78 4.74
C LYS A 53 17.86 3.57 6.25
N GLY A 54 18.02 2.32 6.68
CA GLY A 54 17.99 1.95 8.10
C GLY A 54 16.58 1.91 8.71
N THR A 55 15.55 1.86 7.89
CA THR A 55 14.19 1.48 8.32
C THR A 55 14.01 -0.03 8.20
N SER A 56 13.09 -0.60 8.99
CA SER A 56 12.78 -2.02 8.91
C SER A 56 11.29 -2.25 9.10
N TYR A 57 10.64 -2.74 8.05
CA TYR A 57 9.23 -3.09 7.97
C TYR A 57 9.07 -4.59 7.71
N ALA A 58 7.91 -5.13 8.08
CA ALA A 58 7.60 -6.52 7.84
C ALA A 58 6.13 -6.74 7.48
N PHE A 59 5.88 -7.59 6.50
CA PHE A 59 4.60 -8.27 6.36
C PHE A 59 4.42 -9.28 7.50
N ARG A 60 3.18 -9.34 7.97
CA ARG A 60 2.66 -10.38 8.85
C ARG A 60 1.44 -11.02 8.19
N LYS A 61 0.93 -12.12 8.76
CA LYS A 61 -0.31 -12.73 8.27
C LYS A 61 -1.47 -11.72 8.28
N SER A 62 -1.54 -10.89 9.32
CA SER A 62 -2.51 -9.80 9.47
C SER A 62 -2.21 -8.56 8.63
N SER A 63 -1.16 -8.58 7.78
CA SER A 63 -0.93 -7.50 6.82
C SER A 63 -1.87 -7.55 5.63
N LEU A 64 -2.50 -8.69 5.35
CA LEU A 64 -3.50 -8.80 4.29
C LEU A 64 -4.87 -8.47 4.87
N VAL A 65 -5.51 -7.43 4.34
CA VAL A 65 -6.89 -7.08 4.71
C VAL A 65 -7.84 -7.77 3.74
N ASP A 66 -8.64 -8.67 4.28
CA ASP A 66 -9.64 -9.44 3.54
C ASP A 66 -11.00 -8.74 3.58
N HIS A 67 -11.61 -8.58 2.42
CA HIS A 67 -13.03 -8.28 2.28
C HIS A 67 -13.65 -9.28 1.31
N ASN A 68 -14.66 -10.04 1.76
CA ASN A 68 -15.35 -11.06 0.95
C ASN A 68 -14.41 -12.07 0.26
N SER A 69 -13.42 -12.60 0.99
CA SER A 69 -12.39 -13.55 0.50
C SER A 69 -11.45 -12.98 -0.56
N LYS A 70 -11.37 -11.66 -0.68
CA LYS A 70 -10.53 -10.93 -1.62
C LYS A 70 -9.63 -9.93 -0.89
N LEU A 71 -8.44 -9.69 -1.42
CA LEU A 71 -7.51 -8.70 -0.89
C LEU A 71 -8.02 -7.28 -1.18
N GLU A 72 -8.35 -6.53 -0.13
CA GLU A 72 -8.79 -5.13 -0.25
C GLU A 72 -7.60 -4.16 -0.10
N SER A 73 -6.76 -4.39 0.90
CA SER A 73 -5.60 -3.54 1.18
C SER A 73 -4.48 -4.31 1.88
N ILE A 74 -3.29 -3.71 1.90
CA ILE A 74 -2.12 -4.27 2.57
C ILE A 74 -1.65 -3.30 3.64
N ASN A 75 -1.46 -3.79 4.87
CA ASN A 75 -0.93 -3.01 5.97
C ASN A 75 0.38 -3.64 6.52
N ILE A 76 1.50 -2.98 6.30
CA ILE A 76 2.78 -3.37 6.91
C ILE A 76 3.17 -2.39 8.00
N TRP A 77 4.00 -2.82 8.94
CA TRP A 77 4.48 -1.93 9.98
C TRP A 77 5.93 -2.21 10.36
N SER A 78 6.50 -1.28 11.11
CA SER A 78 7.85 -1.41 11.65
C SER A 78 8.05 -2.75 12.34
N LYS A 79 9.15 -3.42 12.05
CA LYS A 79 9.43 -4.77 12.53
C LYS A 79 9.54 -4.81 14.06
N THR A 80 10.06 -3.74 14.65
CA THR A 80 10.24 -3.55 16.09
C THR A 80 9.49 -2.32 16.57
N ASN A 81 9.22 -2.30 17.87
CA ASN A 81 8.79 -1.10 18.58
C ASN A 81 9.88 -0.02 18.49
N LEU A 82 9.44 1.23 18.35
CA LEU A 82 10.29 2.41 18.17
C LEU A 82 10.07 3.39 19.32
N THR A 83 11.13 4.09 19.70
CA THR A 83 11.01 5.31 20.52
C THR A 83 10.43 6.45 19.68
N LEU A 84 10.00 7.54 20.33
CA LEU A 84 9.51 8.74 19.63
C LEU A 84 10.50 9.26 18.59
N LYS A 85 11.79 9.34 18.95
CA LYS A 85 12.85 9.79 18.03
C LYS A 85 13.00 8.84 16.84
N GLN A 86 13.04 7.53 17.07
CA GLN A 86 13.15 6.55 16.00
C GLN A 86 11.94 6.57 15.06
N ALA A 87 10.74 6.74 15.62
CA ALA A 87 9.51 6.84 14.84
C ALA A 87 9.51 8.11 13.97
N SER A 88 9.95 9.26 14.51
CA SER A 88 10.15 10.49 13.73
C SER A 88 11.17 10.28 12.60
N ASP A 89 12.33 9.68 12.92
CA ASP A 89 13.37 9.36 11.93
C ASP A 89 12.83 8.40 10.84
N TYR A 90 11.98 7.42 11.20
CA TYR A 90 11.35 6.50 10.25
C TYR A 90 10.38 7.23 9.32
N LEU A 91 9.53 8.12 9.83
CA LEU A 91 8.59 8.89 9.00
C LEU A 91 9.33 9.72 7.94
N VAL A 92 10.41 10.41 8.34
CA VAL A 92 11.22 11.22 7.41
C VAL A 92 11.88 10.33 6.34
N LYS A 93 12.49 9.22 6.75
CA LYS A 93 13.20 8.31 5.83
C LYS A 93 12.26 7.58 4.87
N THR A 94 11.11 7.15 5.36
CA THR A 94 10.10 6.46 4.56
C THR A 94 9.38 7.39 3.59
N ARG A 95 9.12 8.63 3.99
CA ARG A 95 8.70 9.67 3.05
C ARG A 95 9.73 9.86 1.91
N ALA A 96 11.00 10.09 2.26
CA ALA A 96 12.06 10.31 1.27
C ALA A 96 12.22 9.12 0.31
N TYR A 97 12.03 7.89 0.81
CA TYR A 97 11.99 6.69 -0.01
C TYR A 97 10.90 6.74 -1.07
N PHE A 98 9.64 7.02 -0.69
CA PHE A 98 8.54 7.10 -1.65
C PHE A 98 8.75 8.23 -2.65
N GLU A 99 9.19 9.41 -2.20
CA GLU A 99 9.51 10.53 -3.09
C GLU A 99 10.63 10.17 -4.09
N SER A 100 11.66 9.42 -3.67
CA SER A 100 12.70 8.91 -4.59
C SER A 100 12.23 7.86 -5.61
N LYS A 101 11.00 7.36 -5.43
CA LYS A 101 10.32 6.43 -6.36
C LYS A 101 9.23 7.15 -7.16
N ASP A 102 9.30 8.48 -7.22
CA ASP A 102 8.38 9.36 -7.93
C ASP A 102 6.93 9.30 -7.42
N TYR A 103 6.72 8.79 -6.19
CA TYR A 103 5.42 8.89 -5.55
C TYR A 103 5.14 10.35 -5.20
N LYS A 104 3.97 10.83 -5.60
CA LYS A 104 3.54 12.19 -5.29
C LYS A 104 2.87 12.22 -3.93
N MET A 105 3.41 13.01 -3.01
CA MET A 105 2.72 13.33 -1.76
C MET A 105 1.49 14.19 -2.08
N VAL A 106 0.30 13.70 -1.74
CA VAL A 106 -0.98 14.38 -2.00
C VAL A 106 -1.60 14.97 -0.74
N TYR A 107 -1.12 14.55 0.43
CA TYR A 107 -1.58 15.04 1.72
C TYR A 107 -0.50 14.80 2.78
N ALA A 108 -0.33 15.75 3.71
CA ALA A 108 0.38 15.56 4.97
C ALA A 108 -0.20 16.48 6.05
N GLN A 109 -0.28 16.00 7.30
CA GLN A 109 -0.58 16.87 8.45
C GLN A 109 0.59 17.83 8.72
N GLU A 110 0.36 19.00 9.30
CA GLU A 110 1.42 19.97 9.63
C GLU A 110 2.57 19.35 10.45
N ASN A 111 2.23 18.57 11.48
CA ASN A 111 3.20 17.89 12.34
C ASN A 111 3.43 16.42 11.95
N TRP A 112 3.33 16.08 10.65
CA TRP A 112 3.43 14.70 10.16
C TRP A 112 4.68 13.96 10.63
N SER A 113 5.80 14.66 10.84
CA SER A 113 7.08 14.06 11.25
C SER A 113 7.19 13.86 12.76
N ASN A 114 6.24 14.36 13.55
CA ASN A 114 6.21 14.21 14.99
C ASN A 114 5.08 13.28 15.44
N PRO A 115 5.37 11.98 15.70
CA PRO A 115 4.38 10.98 16.05
C PRO A 115 3.42 11.35 17.19
N SER A 116 3.85 12.14 18.18
CA SER A 116 3.02 12.51 19.33
C SER A 116 2.00 13.61 19.04
N MET A 117 2.17 14.34 17.92
CA MET A 117 1.32 15.46 17.52
C MET A 117 0.38 15.13 16.37
N VAL A 118 0.50 13.94 15.77
CA VAL A 118 -0.37 13.48 14.69
C VAL A 118 -1.78 13.25 15.24
N LYS A 119 -2.76 13.87 14.60
CA LYS A 119 -4.18 13.69 14.94
C LYS A 119 -4.63 12.29 14.51
N LYS A 120 -5.07 11.48 15.47
CA LYS A 120 -5.43 10.06 15.26
C LYS A 120 -6.64 9.84 14.34
N ASN A 121 -7.50 10.84 14.19
CA ASN A 121 -8.71 10.78 13.36
C ASN A 121 -8.47 11.23 11.91
N LEU A 122 -7.23 11.58 11.57
CA LEU A 122 -6.84 12.02 10.24
C LEU A 122 -5.67 11.17 9.75
N PRO A 123 -5.55 10.94 8.43
CA PRO A 123 -4.35 10.35 7.86
C PRO A 123 -3.13 11.21 8.22
N CYS A 124 -1.96 10.62 8.45
CA CYS A 124 -0.74 11.38 8.72
C CYS A 124 -0.10 11.87 7.41
N ILE A 125 0.24 10.97 6.48
CA ILE A 125 0.73 11.31 5.14
C ILE A 125 0.11 10.37 4.10
N ARG A 126 -0.23 10.89 2.92
CA ARG A 126 -0.64 10.09 1.76
C ARG A 126 0.20 10.39 0.54
N PHE A 127 0.48 9.33 -0.19
CA PHE A 127 1.17 9.34 -1.47
C PHE A 127 0.34 8.65 -2.54
N VAL A 128 0.54 9.03 -3.78
CA VAL A 128 0.01 8.36 -4.97
C VAL A 128 1.19 7.96 -5.85
N ASP A 129 1.19 6.71 -6.31
CA ASP A 129 2.21 6.23 -7.24
C ASP A 129 2.09 6.95 -8.61
N PRO A 130 3.17 7.02 -9.42
CA PRO A 130 3.15 7.74 -10.69
C PRO A 130 2.09 7.22 -11.66
N ASP A 131 1.80 5.92 -11.62
CA ASP A 131 0.81 5.26 -12.50
C ASP A 131 -0.63 5.39 -11.99
N LYS A 132 -0.86 6.02 -10.82
CA LYS A 132 -2.16 6.15 -10.16
C LYS A 132 -2.90 4.82 -10.00
N THR A 133 -2.18 3.79 -9.59
CA THR A 133 -2.71 2.47 -9.26
C THR A 133 -2.84 2.26 -7.75
N THR A 134 -2.00 2.93 -6.97
CA THR A 134 -1.84 2.73 -5.54
C THR A 134 -1.86 4.05 -4.77
N VAL A 135 -2.63 4.10 -3.69
CA VAL A 135 -2.49 5.11 -2.64
C VAL A 135 -1.73 4.48 -1.48
N VAL A 136 -0.68 5.16 -1.01
CA VAL A 136 0.07 4.76 0.17
C VAL A 136 -0.23 5.72 1.30
N GLU A 137 -0.68 5.20 2.44
CA GLU A 137 -0.89 5.96 3.67
C GLU A 137 0.16 5.54 4.69
N MET A 138 0.84 6.50 5.30
CA MET A 138 1.83 6.24 6.34
C MET A 138 1.40 6.90 7.65
N ASP A 139 1.24 6.10 8.70
CA ASP A 139 0.76 6.56 10.01
C ASP A 139 1.62 6.07 11.17
N PRO A 140 2.05 6.96 12.09
CA PRO A 140 2.53 6.53 13.39
C PRO A 140 1.36 6.07 14.26
N ARG A 141 1.50 4.91 14.88
CA ARG A 141 0.59 4.46 15.95
C ARG A 141 1.42 4.13 17.18
N GLY A 142 1.01 4.65 18.33
CA GLY A 142 1.73 4.45 19.57
C GLY A 142 0.87 4.68 20.81
N GLN A 143 1.35 4.14 21.92
CA GLN A 143 0.81 4.37 23.25
C GLN A 143 1.99 4.62 24.21
N GLY A 144 1.95 5.75 24.92
CA GLY A 144 3.05 6.17 25.79
C GLY A 144 4.34 6.46 25.01
N SER A 145 5.43 5.78 25.38
CA SER A 145 6.76 5.95 24.78
C SER A 145 7.06 4.99 23.62
N VAL A 146 6.10 4.13 23.26
CA VAL A 146 6.26 3.09 22.25
C VAL A 146 5.43 3.40 21.01
N TYR A 147 6.09 3.38 19.85
CA TYR A 147 5.52 3.68 18.55
C TYR A 147 5.81 2.56 17.55
N ASN A 148 4.95 2.44 16.55
CA ASN A 148 5.17 1.70 15.31
C ASN A 148 4.76 2.60 14.14
N ILE A 149 5.46 2.49 13.01
CA ILE A 149 5.05 3.16 11.77
C ILE A 149 4.32 2.14 10.91
N PHE A 150 3.08 2.45 10.56
CA PHE A 150 2.23 1.68 9.66
C PHE A 150 2.31 2.29 8.28
N VAL A 151 2.35 1.43 7.26
CA VAL A 151 2.30 1.80 5.84
C VAL A 151 1.23 0.93 5.19
N THR A 152 0.17 1.58 4.73
CA THR A 152 -0.98 0.93 4.12
C THR A 152 -1.02 1.22 2.63
N TYR A 153 -1.19 0.18 1.83
CA TYR A 153 -1.34 0.25 0.37
C TYR A 153 -2.79 -0.02 0.01
N TYR A 154 -3.41 0.93 -0.68
CA TYR A 154 -4.78 0.86 -1.17
C TYR A 154 -4.80 0.92 -2.70
N ASN A 155 -5.82 0.31 -3.27
CA ASN A 155 -6.14 0.53 -4.67
C ASN A 155 -6.58 1.98 -4.90
N TYR A 156 -6.02 2.66 -5.90
CA TYR A 156 -6.30 4.08 -6.15
C TYR A 156 -7.77 4.35 -6.46
N ASN A 157 -8.37 3.59 -7.38
CA ASN A 157 -9.75 3.81 -7.81
C ASN A 157 -10.75 3.52 -6.69
N TRP A 158 -10.58 2.41 -5.99
CA TRP A 158 -11.37 2.05 -4.81
C TRP A 158 -11.26 3.14 -3.73
N PHE A 159 -10.04 3.59 -3.44
CA PHE A 159 -9.81 4.65 -2.45
C PHE A 159 -10.54 5.93 -2.82
N LEU A 160 -10.53 6.34 -4.10
CA LEU A 160 -11.24 7.53 -4.55
C LEU A 160 -12.77 7.39 -4.44
N LYS A 161 -13.34 6.24 -4.80
CA LYS A 161 -14.78 5.98 -4.64
C LYS A 161 -15.20 6.07 -3.18
N LYS A 162 -14.45 5.40 -2.30
CA LYS A 162 -14.67 5.43 -0.86
C LYS A 162 -14.54 6.84 -0.27
N ALA A 163 -13.54 7.61 -0.71
CA ALA A 163 -13.36 8.99 -0.30
C ALA A 163 -14.49 9.93 -0.76
N ARG A 164 -15.23 9.57 -1.81
CA ARG A 164 -16.40 10.29 -2.33
C ARG A 164 -17.73 9.80 -1.75
N GLY A 165 -17.73 8.70 -0.99
CA GLY A 165 -18.95 8.07 -0.47
C GLY A 165 -19.75 7.31 -1.52
N GLU A 166 -19.09 6.81 -2.57
CA GLU A 166 -19.69 6.05 -3.66
C GLU A 166 -19.71 4.52 -3.40
N GLU A 167 -19.29 4.10 -2.19
CA GLU A 167 -19.17 2.70 -1.73
C GLU A 167 -19.54 2.57 -0.25
#